data_AF-A0A943JRU9-F1
#
_entry.id   AF-A0A943JRU9-F1
#
_cell.length_a   1.000
_cell.length_b   1.000
_cell.length_c   1.000
_cell.angle_alpha   90.00
_cell.angle_beta   90.00
_cell.angle_gamma   90.00
#
_symmetry.space_group_name_H-M   'P 1'
#
loop_
_entity.id
_entity.type
_entity.pdbx_description
1 polymer ?
#
loop_
_entity_poly.entity_id
_entity_poly.type
_entity_poly.pdbx_seq_one_letter_code
_entity_poly.pdbx_strand_id
1 'polypeptide(L)' 'MFKQIAWNTFKKTGNINTFMEFKQLRDLEKKIEEEKNGNNKDKRNYIS' A
#
# COMPACT_ATOMS: atom_id res chain seq x y z
N MET A 1 0.93 -3.42 -12.64
CA MET A 1 1.40 -2.41 -13.61
C MET A 1 2.37 -1.41 -12.98
N PHE A 2 2.00 -0.69 -11.93
CA PHE A 2 2.88 0.30 -11.25
C PHE A 2 4.22 -0.24 -10.73
N LYS A 3 4.26 -1.46 -10.16
CA LYS A 3 5.51 -2.11 -9.74
C LYS A 3 6.50 -2.35 -10.88
N GLN A 4 6.01 -2.67 -12.09
CA GLN A 4 6.88 -2.86 -13.26
C GLN A 4 7.46 -1.54 -13.75
N ILE A 5 6.68 -0.46 -13.68
CA ILE A 5 7.16 0.90 -14.00
C ILE A 5 8.27 1.30 -13.02
N ALA A 6 8.05 1.15 -11.72
CA ALA A 6 9.07 1.45 -10.70
C ALA A 6 10.35 0.61 -10.86
N TRP A 7 10.20 -0.70 -11.14
CA TRP A 7 11.34 -1.60 -11.37
C TRP A 7 12.13 -1.25 -12.64
N ASN A 8 11.43 -0.91 -13.73
CA ASN A 8 12.08 -0.52 -14.98
C ASN A 8 12.79 0.84 -14.85
N THR A 9 12.21 1.79 -14.14
CA THR A 9 12.86 3.07 -13.80
C THR A 9 14.11 2.84 -12.96
N PHE A 10 14.02 2.02 -11.91
CA PHE A 10 15.18 1.66 -11.09
C PHE A 10 16.30 0.99 -11.90
N LYS A 11 15.97 0.01 -12.76
CA LYS A 11 16.96 -0.62 -13.65
C LYS A 11 17.62 0.35 -14.62
N LYS A 12 16.92 1.42 -15.01
CA LYS A 12 17.41 2.42 -15.97
C LYS A 12 18.26 3.51 -15.32
N THR A 13 17.93 3.90 -14.09
CA THR A 13 18.55 5.07 -13.42
C THR A 13 19.38 4.73 -12.20
N GLY A 14 19.27 3.51 -11.65
CA GLY A 14 19.87 3.12 -10.37
C GLY A 14 19.34 3.90 -9.17
N ASN A 15 18.26 4.68 -9.34
CA ASN A 15 17.80 5.60 -8.31
C ASN A 15 17.04 4.86 -7.19
N ILE A 16 17.73 4.67 -6.06
CA ILE A 16 17.17 4.03 -4.86
C ILE A 16 15.99 4.79 -4.26
N ASN A 17 15.91 6.11 -4.48
CA ASN A 17 14.81 6.93 -3.97
C ASN A 17 13.48 6.50 -4.59
N THR A 18 13.48 6.09 -5.86
CA THR A 18 12.28 5.56 -6.54
C THR A 18 11.76 4.28 -5.87
N PHE A 19 12.65 3.45 -5.32
CA PHE A 19 12.23 2.27 -4.57
C PHE A 19 11.66 2.63 -3.18
N MET A 20 12.25 3.62 -2.50
CA MET A 20 11.75 4.10 -1.21
C MET A 20 10.38 4.79 -1.35
N GLU A 21 10.21 5.63 -2.36
CA GLU A 21 8.92 6.25 -2.73
C GLU A 21 7.88 5.17 -3.04
N PHE A 22 8.26 4.12 -3.80
CA PHE A 22 7.40 2.97 -4.07
C PHE A 22 6.94 2.25 -2.80
N LYS A 23 7.85 2.04 -1.83
CA LYS A 23 7.52 1.39 -0.56
C LYS A 23 6.51 2.23 0.23
N GLN A 24 6.73 3.53 0.32
CA GLN A 24 5.84 4.45 1.04
C GLN A 24 4.44 4.50 0.41
N LEU A 25 4.35 4.58 -0.93
CA LEU A 25 3.07 4.57 -1.64
C LEU A 25 2.29 3.27 -1.41
N ARG A 26 2.96 2.11 -1.46
CA ARG A 26 2.33 0.82 -1.17
C ARG A 26 1.79 0.75 0.27
N ASP A 27 2.57 1.25 1.23
CA ASP A 27 2.15 1.26 2.63
C ASP A 27 0.96 2.21 2.84
N LEU A 28 0.88 3.32 2.10
CA LEU A 28 -0.28 4.22 2.08
C LEU A 28 -1.52 3.55 1.46
N GLU A 29 -1.37 2.88 0.31
CA GLU A 29 -2.48 2.14 -0.35
C GLU A 29 -3.07 1.11 0.60
N LYS A 30 -2.22 0.34 1.30
CA LYS A 30 -2.66 -0.62 2.32
C LYS A 30 -3.44 0.04 3.45
N LYS A 31 -2.95 1.17 3.99
CA LYS A 31 -3.68 1.90 5.03
C LYS A 31 -5.06 2.37 4.54
N ILE A 32 -5.14 2.88 3.31
CA ILE A 32 -6.42 3.31 2.71
C ILE A 32 -7.36 2.11 2.50
N GLU A 33 -6.83 0.95 2.08
CA GLU A 33 -7.60 -0.29 1.93
C GLU A 33 -8.07 -0.84 3.28
N GLU A 34 -7.22 -0.77 4.31
CA GLU A 34 -7.55 -1.12 5.69
C GLU A 34 -8.60 -0.17 6.29
N GLU A 35 -8.53 1.14 6.02
CA GLU A 35 -9.58 2.10 6.43
C GLU A 35 -10.90 1.85 5.70
N LYS A 36 -10.87 1.54 4.41
CA LYS A 36 -12.06 1.17 3.63
C LYS A 36 -12.71 -0.12 4.14
N ASN A 37 -11.90 -1.10 4.54
CA ASN A 37 -12.37 -2.37 5.12
C ASN A 37 -12.63 -2.31 6.63
N GLY A 38 -12.18 -1.24 7.30
CA GLY A 38 -12.24 -1.02 8.75
C GLY A 38 -13.64 -0.69 9.29
N ASN A 39 -14.57 -0.31 8.42
CA ASN A 39 -15.98 -0.11 8.81
C ASN A 39 -16.77 -1.40 9.03
N ASN A 40 -16.16 -2.59 8.88
CA ASN A 40 -16.85 -3.86 9.00
C ASN A 40 -16.20 -4.84 10.01
N LYS A 41 -15.59 -4.33 11.09
CA LYS A 41 -15.00 -5.18 12.14
C LYS A 41 -15.61 -5.13 13.53
N ASP A 42 -16.62 -4.29 13.81
CA ASP A 42 -17.31 -4.29 15.11
C ASP A 42 -18.84 -4.39 14.99
N LYS A 43 -19.35 -5.57 14.58
CA LYS A 43 -20.77 -5.94 14.79
C LYS A 43 -20.97 -7.37 15.28
N ARG A 44 -20.07 -7.88 16.14
CA ARG A 44 -20.32 -9.11 16.90
C ARG A 44 -19.70 -8.99 18.28
N ASN A 45 -20.42 -8.39 19.23
CA ASN A 45 -20.69 -9.01 20.53
C ASN A 45 -21.58 -8.12 21.39
N TYR A 46 -22.89 -8.34 21.38
CA TYR A 46 -23.73 -8.17 22.57
C TYR A 46 -24.72 -9.32 22.57
N ILE A 47 -24.27 -10.46 23.10
CA ILE A 47 -25.18 -11.47 23.64
C ILE A 47 -25.65 -10.89 24.98
N SER A 48 -26.94 -10.55 25.08
CA SER A 48 -27.65 -10.36 26.34
C SER A 48 -28.95 -11.14 26.29
#